data_AF-A0AAQ5ZME5-F1
#
_entry.id   AF-A0AAQ5ZME5-F1
#
_cell.length_a   1.000
_cell.length_b   1.000
_cell.length_c   1.000
_cell.angle_alpha   90.00
_cell.angle_beta   90.00
_cell.angle_gamma   90.00
#
_symmetry.space_group_name_H-M   'P 1'
#
loop_
_entity.id
_entity.type
_entity.pdbx_description
1 polymer ?
#
loop_
_entity_poly.entity_id
_entity_poly.type
_entity_poly.pdbx_seq_one_letter_code
_entity_poly.pdbx_strand_id
1 'polypeptide(L)'
;MSLSAVHGTLSSLKSCQTDIGTGMDIVTDVAMDLAEAQDDAVNPGIKAMEDMILECAKLDREINYFVDVVQQVTAEVITQQPEAMFSLSDKVKEQYTERIARLSDADLHNHQKVVAFKDSIKNSFKQANQESAASMEELDEDVAVTQTQVNFTCPLTQVEMVNPVKNKKCNHHYDEGAILNLIKTRHGQKKKCRCPVVGCGNANVKESDLIPDQMLRRKIQSQKRQNSRT
;
A
#
# COMPACT_ATOMS: atom_id res chain seq x y z
N MET A 1 -2.53 -35.19 -11.02
CA MET A 1 -2.16 -33.76 -11.04
C MET A 1 -0.66 -33.66 -10.76
N SER A 2 0.11 -32.95 -11.58
CA SER A 2 1.54 -32.73 -11.33
C SER A 2 1.72 -31.62 -10.28
N LEU A 3 2.70 -31.74 -9.39
CA LEU A 3 3.05 -30.68 -8.43
C LEU A 3 3.44 -29.36 -9.13
N SER A 4 3.96 -29.43 -10.37
CA SER A 4 4.21 -28.25 -11.19
C SER A 4 2.94 -27.44 -11.49
N ALA A 5 1.80 -28.11 -11.68
CA ALA A 5 0.52 -27.43 -11.89
C ALA A 5 0.04 -26.71 -10.61
N VAL A 6 0.29 -27.31 -9.44
CA VAL A 6 -0.01 -26.70 -8.14
C VAL A 6 0.81 -25.43 -7.92
N HIS A 7 2.11 -25.45 -8.25
CA HIS A 7 2.93 -24.24 -8.15
C HIS A 7 2.48 -23.13 -9.11
N GLY A 8 2.03 -23.50 -10.32
CA GLY A 8 1.46 -22.56 -11.28
C GLY A 8 0.19 -21.89 -10.73
N THR A 9 -0.75 -22.66 -10.20
CA THR A 9 -1.99 -22.10 -9.63
C THR A 9 -1.75 -21.27 -8.38
N LEU A 10 -0.80 -21.64 -7.52
CA LEU A 10 -0.38 -20.81 -6.39
C LEU A 10 0.20 -19.47 -6.84
N SER A 11 0.98 -19.47 -7.92
CA SER A 11 1.55 -18.23 -8.47
C SER A 11 0.46 -17.30 -8.99
N SER A 12 -0.56 -17.85 -9.67
CA SER A 12 -1.74 -17.09 -10.10
C SER A 12 -2.54 -16.54 -8.91
N LEU A 13 -2.78 -17.35 -7.87
CA LEU A 13 -3.46 -16.88 -6.66
C LEU A 13 -2.69 -15.75 -5.98
N LYS A 14 -1.35 -15.86 -5.93
CA LYS A 14 -0.48 -14.82 -5.39
C LYS A 14 -0.58 -13.51 -6.18
N SER A 15 -0.80 -13.59 -7.49
CA SER A 15 -0.98 -12.39 -8.32
C SER A 15 -2.23 -11.59 -7.93
N CYS A 16 -3.31 -12.26 -7.49
CA CYS A 16 -4.53 -11.61 -7.02
C CYS A 16 -4.31 -10.72 -5.77
N GLN A 17 -3.25 -10.94 -4.99
CA GLN A 17 -2.91 -10.05 -3.86
C GLN A 17 -2.58 -8.63 -4.33
N THR A 18 -2.08 -8.48 -5.56
CA THR A 18 -1.86 -7.16 -6.18
C THR A 18 -3.19 -6.43 -6.38
N ASP A 19 -4.22 -7.15 -6.80
CA ASP A 19 -5.56 -6.60 -7.00
C ASP A 19 -6.20 -6.22 -5.66
N ILE A 20 -6.03 -7.06 -4.63
CA ILE A 20 -6.47 -6.75 -3.25
C ILE A 20 -5.77 -5.48 -2.75
N GLY A 21 -4.46 -5.38 -2.92
CA GLY A 21 -3.69 -4.19 -2.54
C GLY A 21 -4.17 -2.94 -3.27
N THR A 22 -4.50 -3.06 -4.55
CA THR A 22 -5.09 -1.96 -5.35
C THR A 22 -6.47 -1.58 -4.82
N GLY A 23 -7.30 -2.57 -4.45
CA GLY A 23 -8.58 -2.34 -3.80
C GLY A 23 -8.47 -1.55 -2.49
N MET A 24 -7.49 -1.90 -1.65
CA MET A 24 -7.22 -1.17 -0.41
C MET A 24 -6.82 0.29 -0.65
N ASP A 25 -6.05 0.56 -1.70
CA ASP A 25 -5.69 1.93 -2.09
C ASP A 25 -6.92 2.73 -2.54
N ILE A 26 -7.83 2.11 -3.31
CA ILE A 26 -9.09 2.73 -3.73
C ILE A 26 -9.98 3.03 -2.53
N VAL A 27 -10.12 2.08 -1.59
CA VAL A 27 -10.89 2.27 -0.35
C VAL A 27 -10.33 3.45 0.46
N THR A 28 -9.01 3.60 0.50
CA THR A 28 -8.35 4.74 1.16
C THR A 28 -8.67 6.05 0.44
N ASP A 29 -8.55 6.10 -0.88
CA ASP A 29 -8.86 7.30 -1.68
C ASP A 29 -10.33 7.74 -1.48
N VAL A 30 -11.28 6.80 -1.50
CA VAL A 30 -12.72 7.08 -1.28
C VAL A 30 -12.98 7.56 0.14
N ALA A 31 -12.35 6.96 1.15
CA ALA A 31 -12.50 7.40 2.53
C ALA A 31 -11.94 8.82 2.74
N MET A 32 -10.85 9.18 2.06
CA MET A 32 -10.34 10.55 2.06
C MET A 32 -11.30 11.53 1.36
N ASP A 33 -11.88 11.16 0.21
CA ASP A 33 -12.95 11.93 -0.45
C ASP A 33 -14.14 12.18 0.49
N LEU A 34 -14.56 11.16 1.25
CA LEU A 34 -15.65 11.27 2.23
C LEU A 34 -15.30 12.16 3.42
N ALA A 35 -14.05 12.11 3.88
CA ALA A 35 -13.57 12.95 4.99
C ALA A 35 -13.45 14.43 4.61
N GLU A 36 -13.13 14.74 3.35
CA GLU A 36 -13.06 16.12 2.85
C GLU A 36 -14.46 16.72 2.60
N ALA A 37 -15.46 15.90 2.31
CA ALA A 37 -16.79 16.37 1.95
C ALA A 37 -17.70 16.69 3.14
N GLN A 38 -17.34 16.31 4.37
CA GLN A 38 -18.22 16.42 5.54
C GLN A 38 -17.48 16.92 6.79
N ASP A 39 -18.15 17.79 7.55
CA ASP A 39 -17.61 18.51 8.71
C ASP A 39 -17.59 17.67 10.01
N ASP A 40 -18.25 16.50 10.03
CA ASP A 40 -18.44 15.73 11.28
C ASP A 40 -17.59 14.46 11.39
N ALA A 41 -16.95 14.33 12.56
CA ALA A 41 -15.93 13.35 12.92
C ALA A 41 -16.38 11.88 12.99
N VAL A 42 -17.65 11.55 12.70
CA VAL A 42 -18.16 10.17 12.70
C VAL A 42 -19.09 9.94 11.51
N ASN A 43 -18.50 9.79 10.33
CA ASN A 43 -19.23 9.46 9.12
C ASN A 43 -19.42 7.93 9.01
N PRO A 44 -20.67 7.42 8.92
CA PRO A 44 -20.95 6.00 8.68
C PRO A 44 -20.26 5.45 7.41
N GLY A 45 -20.05 6.30 6.40
CA GLY A 45 -19.32 5.95 5.19
C GLY A 45 -17.83 5.69 5.44
N ILE A 46 -17.17 6.48 6.29
CA ILE A 46 -15.77 6.21 6.69
C ILE A 46 -15.68 4.90 7.46
N LYS A 47 -16.66 4.62 8.33
CA LYS A 47 -16.72 3.34 9.05
C LYS A 47 -16.88 2.17 8.09
N ALA A 48 -17.75 2.28 7.09
CA ALA A 48 -17.91 1.25 6.05
C ALA A 48 -16.61 1.04 5.25
N MET A 49 -15.85 2.11 4.96
CA MET A 49 -14.54 1.97 4.32
C MET A 49 -13.49 1.32 5.25
N GLU A 50 -13.53 1.60 6.55
CA GLU A 50 -12.68 0.93 7.54
C GLU A 50 -12.98 -0.58 7.62
N ASP A 51 -14.25 -0.96 7.59
CA ASP A 51 -14.64 -2.36 7.62
C ASP A 51 -14.22 -3.07 6.31
N MET A 52 -14.40 -2.43 5.15
CA MET A 52 -13.96 -2.94 3.85
C MET A 52 -12.44 -3.16 3.76
N ILE A 53 -11.62 -2.22 4.27
CA ILE A 53 -10.16 -2.39 4.23
C ILE A 53 -9.70 -3.50 5.17
N LEU A 54 -10.40 -3.73 6.29
CA LEU A 54 -10.14 -4.86 7.18
C LEU A 54 -10.51 -6.20 6.54
N GLU A 55 -11.62 -6.28 5.81
CA GLU A 55 -11.99 -7.47 5.02
C GLU A 55 -10.94 -7.77 3.94
N CYS A 56 -10.47 -6.74 3.22
CA CYS A 56 -9.37 -6.90 2.26
C CYS A 56 -8.09 -7.42 2.94
N ALA A 57 -7.77 -6.91 4.14
CA ALA A 57 -6.58 -7.34 4.88
C ALA A 57 -6.70 -8.78 5.36
N LYS A 58 -7.92 -9.20 5.69
CA LYS A 58 -8.23 -10.59 6.04
C LYS A 58 -8.03 -11.51 4.84
N LEU A 59 -8.54 -11.14 3.67
CA LEU A 59 -8.35 -11.91 2.42
C LEU A 59 -6.87 -12.02 2.03
N ASP A 60 -6.10 -10.92 2.11
CA ASP A 60 -4.66 -10.96 1.83
C ASP A 60 -3.92 -11.92 2.77
N ARG A 61 -4.22 -11.86 4.07
CA ARG A 61 -3.67 -12.75 5.09
C ARG A 61 -4.04 -14.22 4.81
N GLU A 62 -5.30 -14.49 4.49
CA GLU A 62 -5.80 -15.83 4.19
C GLU A 62 -5.13 -16.44 2.95
N ILE A 63 -4.93 -15.65 1.88
CA ILE A 63 -4.17 -16.09 0.70
C ILE A 63 -2.74 -16.46 1.08
N ASN A 64 -2.04 -15.63 1.85
CA ASN A 64 -0.67 -15.93 2.31
C ASN A 64 -0.63 -17.26 3.07
N TYR A 65 -1.56 -17.46 4.01
CA TYR A 65 -1.61 -18.71 4.78
C TYR A 65 -1.95 -19.93 3.92
N PHE A 66 -2.87 -19.80 2.97
CA PHE A 66 -3.19 -20.89 2.06
C PHE A 66 -1.98 -21.27 1.21
N VAL A 67 -1.29 -20.28 0.64
CA VAL A 67 -0.07 -20.50 -0.15
C VAL A 67 1.00 -21.22 0.68
N ASP A 68 1.26 -20.75 1.90
CA ASP A 68 2.23 -21.37 2.82
C ASP A 68 1.87 -22.83 3.12
N VAL A 69 0.60 -23.11 3.47
CA VAL A 69 0.16 -24.47 3.81
C VAL A 69 0.30 -25.41 2.61
N VAL A 70 -0.11 -24.98 1.42
CA VAL A 70 0.06 -25.80 0.21
C VAL A 70 1.54 -26.04 -0.07
N GLN A 71 2.41 -25.04 0.08
CA GLN A 71 3.85 -25.22 -0.11
C GLN A 71 4.46 -26.19 0.91
N GLN A 72 4.07 -26.12 2.18
CA GLN A 72 4.55 -27.02 3.21
C GLN A 72 4.09 -28.46 2.96
N VAL A 73 2.78 -28.68 2.74
CA VAL A 73 2.23 -30.03 2.53
C VAL A 73 2.76 -30.64 1.23
N THR A 74 2.93 -29.85 0.17
CA THR A 74 3.53 -30.35 -1.09
C THR A 74 4.99 -30.75 -0.89
N ALA A 75 5.78 -29.98 -0.12
CA ALA A 75 7.16 -30.34 0.21
C ALA A 75 7.25 -31.64 1.02
N GLU A 76 6.36 -31.84 2.00
CA GLU A 76 6.31 -33.07 2.79
C GLU A 76 5.97 -34.29 1.93
N VAL A 77 5.02 -34.17 1.01
CA VAL A 77 4.59 -35.29 0.14
C VAL A 77 5.67 -35.69 -0.87
N ILE A 78 6.53 -34.77 -1.32
CA ILE A 78 7.70 -35.10 -2.18
C ILE A 78 8.66 -36.08 -1.47
N THR A 79 8.75 -36.00 -0.14
CA THR A 79 9.66 -36.84 0.67
C THR A 79 9.05 -38.17 1.12
N GLN A 80 7.75 -38.39 0.87
CA GLN A 80 6.98 -39.54 1.35
C GLN A 80 6.66 -40.53 0.22
N GLN A 81 6.01 -41.65 0.55
CA GLN A 81 5.59 -42.66 -0.43
C GLN A 81 4.46 -42.15 -1.34
N PRO A 82 4.31 -42.70 -2.58
CA PRO A 82 3.34 -42.24 -3.58
C PRO A 82 1.89 -42.15 -3.08
N GLU A 83 1.53 -42.99 -2.10
CA GLU A 83 0.20 -43.08 -1.50
C GLU A 83 -0.15 -41.81 -0.70
N ALA A 84 0.85 -41.07 -0.19
CA ALA A 84 0.64 -39.82 0.54
C ALA A 84 -0.01 -38.74 -0.34
N MET A 85 0.17 -38.82 -1.66
CA MET A 85 -0.39 -37.88 -2.63
C MET A 85 -1.93 -37.90 -2.67
N PHE A 86 -2.55 -39.04 -2.36
CA PHE A 86 -4.03 -39.17 -2.34
C PHE A 86 -4.66 -38.41 -1.17
N SER A 87 -3.92 -38.19 -0.08
CA SER A 87 -4.38 -37.45 1.10
C SER A 87 -4.06 -35.95 1.07
N LEU A 88 -3.40 -35.45 0.02
CA LEU A 88 -2.83 -34.11 -0.01
C LEU A 88 -3.89 -33.01 0.12
N SER A 89 -5.01 -33.15 -0.58
CA SER A 89 -6.13 -32.20 -0.49
C SER A 89 -6.67 -32.11 0.94
N ASP A 90 -6.87 -33.25 1.60
CA ASP A 90 -7.45 -33.28 2.94
C ASP A 90 -6.47 -32.71 3.97
N LYS A 91 -5.18 -33.04 3.86
CA LYS A 91 -4.11 -32.43 4.68
C LYS A 91 -4.05 -30.91 4.53
N VAL A 92 -4.12 -30.40 3.30
CA VAL A 92 -4.15 -28.94 3.05
C VAL A 92 -5.37 -28.31 3.71
N LYS A 93 -6.57 -28.88 3.53
CA LYS A 93 -7.80 -28.36 4.13
C LYS A 93 -7.76 -28.35 5.65
N GLU A 94 -7.29 -29.44 6.25
CA GLU A 94 -7.16 -29.60 7.71
C GLU A 94 -6.17 -28.57 8.28
N GLN A 95 -4.93 -28.53 7.76
CA GLN A 95 -3.92 -27.60 8.23
C GLN A 95 -4.32 -26.13 8.01
N TYR A 96 -4.94 -25.81 6.87
CA TYR A 96 -5.42 -24.46 6.60
C TYR A 96 -6.52 -24.05 7.59
N THR A 97 -7.53 -24.91 7.79
CA THR A 97 -8.65 -24.63 8.70
C THR A 97 -8.16 -24.45 10.14
N GLU A 98 -7.27 -25.34 10.61
CA GLU A 98 -6.69 -25.25 11.94
C GLU A 98 -5.85 -23.96 12.10
N ARG A 99 -5.04 -23.62 11.08
CA ARG A 99 -4.22 -22.41 11.11
C ARG A 99 -5.07 -21.15 11.16
N ILE A 100 -6.11 -21.06 10.35
CA ILE A 100 -7.04 -19.90 10.33
C ILE A 100 -7.82 -19.79 11.64
N ALA A 101 -8.29 -20.90 12.22
CA ALA A 101 -9.06 -20.90 13.46
C ALA A 101 -8.27 -20.37 14.68
N ARG A 102 -6.94 -20.42 14.63
CA ARG A 102 -6.05 -19.91 15.69
C ARG A 102 -5.75 -18.41 15.55
N LEU A 103 -6.12 -17.78 14.45
CA LEU A 103 -5.82 -16.37 14.20
C LEU A 103 -6.81 -15.45 14.88
N SER A 104 -6.30 -14.33 15.38
CA SER A 104 -7.12 -13.22 15.84
C SER A 104 -7.26 -12.17 14.74
N ASP A 105 -8.45 -11.58 14.61
CA ASP A 105 -8.66 -10.44 13.70
C ASP A 105 -8.08 -9.14 14.28
N ALA A 106 -7.59 -9.14 15.54
CA ALA A 106 -6.85 -8.03 16.10
C ALA A 106 -5.60 -7.67 15.27
N ASP A 107 -4.89 -8.68 14.74
CA ASP A 107 -3.66 -8.48 13.96
C ASP A 107 -3.89 -7.81 12.61
N LEU A 108 -5.14 -7.79 12.09
CA LEU A 108 -5.47 -7.09 10.85
C LEU A 108 -5.18 -5.59 10.94
N HIS A 109 -5.25 -5.02 12.15
CA HIS A 109 -4.94 -3.62 12.41
C HIS A 109 -3.47 -3.27 12.20
N ASN A 110 -2.58 -4.27 12.23
CA ASN A 110 -1.15 -4.12 11.99
C ASN A 110 -0.79 -4.21 10.50
N HIS A 111 -1.75 -4.57 9.63
CA HIS A 111 -1.51 -4.64 8.19
C HIS A 111 -1.10 -3.26 7.64
N GLN A 112 -0.04 -3.21 6.84
CA GLN A 112 0.59 -1.96 6.41
C GLN A 112 -0.41 -0.99 5.74
N LYS A 113 -1.32 -1.50 4.89
CA LYS A 113 -2.35 -0.68 4.23
C LYS A 113 -3.45 -0.20 5.20
N VAL A 114 -3.77 -0.99 6.23
CA VAL A 114 -4.76 -0.60 7.25
C VAL A 114 -4.21 0.51 8.14
N VAL A 115 -2.94 0.40 8.54
CA VAL A 115 -2.24 1.47 9.27
C VAL A 115 -2.21 2.76 8.42
N ALA A 116 -1.80 2.64 7.16
CA ALA A 116 -1.75 3.77 6.23
C ALA A 116 -3.12 4.44 6.02
N PHE A 117 -4.19 3.65 5.94
CA PHE A 117 -5.56 4.16 5.89
C PHE A 117 -5.90 4.99 7.13
N LYS A 118 -5.70 4.44 8.33
CA LYS A 118 -6.02 5.15 9.59
C LYS A 118 -5.23 6.45 9.72
N ASP A 119 -3.94 6.43 9.35
CA ASP A 119 -3.10 7.62 9.34
C ASP A 119 -3.58 8.67 8.33
N SER A 120 -3.98 8.24 7.12
CA SER A 120 -4.47 9.14 6.07
C SER A 120 -5.75 9.85 6.51
N ILE A 121 -6.72 9.11 7.06
CA ILE A 121 -7.97 9.68 7.57
C ILE A 121 -7.72 10.64 8.74
N LYS A 122 -6.88 10.26 9.70
CA LYS A 122 -6.50 11.13 10.82
C LYS A 122 -5.84 12.44 10.33
N ASN A 123 -5.04 12.38 9.27
CA ASN A 123 -4.38 13.56 8.72
C ASN A 123 -5.35 14.44 7.92
N SER A 124 -6.30 13.86 7.19
CA SER A 124 -7.37 14.61 6.51
C SER A 124 -8.18 15.46 7.49
N PHE A 125 -8.59 14.88 8.64
CA PHE A 125 -9.29 15.63 9.68
C PHE A 125 -8.45 16.76 10.31
N LYS A 126 -7.13 16.56 10.46
CA LYS A 126 -6.23 17.61 10.97
C LYS A 126 -6.08 18.79 10.02
N GLN A 127 -6.05 18.55 8.70
CA GLN A 127 -6.01 19.63 7.71
C GLN A 127 -7.32 20.43 7.68
N ALA A 128 -8.48 19.75 7.73
CA ALA A 128 -9.78 20.42 7.81
C ALA A 128 -9.89 21.33 9.05
N ASN A 129 -9.33 20.90 10.19
CA ASN A 129 -9.34 21.68 11.44
C ASN A 129 -8.32 22.83 11.48
N GLN A 130 -7.30 22.83 10.60
CA GLN A 130 -6.34 23.94 10.45
C GLN A 130 -6.85 25.02 9.48
N GLU A 131 -7.65 24.65 8.48
CA GLU A 131 -8.29 25.60 7.55
C GLU A 131 -9.47 26.35 8.20
N SER A 132 -10.13 25.75 9.19
CA SER A 132 -11.24 26.37 9.95
C SER A 132 -10.78 27.30 11.09
N ALA A 133 -9.50 27.27 11.48
CA ALA A 133 -8.91 28.25 12.41
C ALA A 133 -8.32 29.49 11.71
N ALA A 134 -8.14 29.43 10.38
CA ALA A 134 -7.59 30.53 9.57
C ALA A 134 -8.67 31.45 8.98
N SER A 135 -9.95 31.21 9.28
CA SER A 135 -11.10 31.94 8.71
C SER A 135 -11.73 32.95 9.68
N MET A 136 -10.96 33.51 10.62
CA MET A 136 -11.46 34.57 11.51
C MET A 136 -10.43 35.57 12.05
N GLU A 137 -9.38 35.91 11.30
CA GLU A 137 -8.58 37.11 11.59
C GLU A 137 -8.29 37.90 10.30
N GLU A 138 -9.18 38.83 9.97
CA GLU A 138 -8.83 40.01 9.17
C GLU A 138 -7.88 40.87 10.01
N LEU A 139 -6.56 40.77 9.81
CA LEU A 139 -5.65 41.90 10.00
C LEU A 139 -4.44 41.79 9.06
N ASP A 140 -4.23 42.90 8.37
CA ASP A 140 -3.18 43.28 7.43
C ASP A 140 -1.75 43.09 8.01
N GLU A 141 -0.94 42.25 7.37
CA GLU A 141 0.52 42.41 7.29
C GLU A 141 1.09 41.45 6.23
N ASP A 142 1.96 41.98 5.36
CA ASP A 142 2.67 41.31 4.27
C ASP A 142 3.48 40.06 4.71
N VAL A 143 2.79 38.95 4.96
CA VAL A 143 3.42 37.62 5.02
C VAL A 143 3.22 36.98 3.65
N ALA A 144 4.26 37.02 2.83
CA ALA A 144 4.35 36.15 1.68
C ALA A 144 4.28 34.70 2.17
N VAL A 145 3.09 34.09 2.10
CA VAL A 145 2.89 32.66 2.28
C VAL A 145 3.65 31.98 1.15
N THR A 146 4.92 31.64 1.38
CA THR A 146 5.64 30.73 0.48
C THR A 146 4.97 29.37 0.62
N GLN A 147 3.93 29.13 -0.19
CA GLN A 147 3.38 27.79 -0.35
C GLN A 147 4.56 26.91 -0.75
N THR A 148 4.96 25.99 0.13
CA THR A 148 5.98 25.00 -0.19
C THR A 148 5.47 24.22 -1.41
N GLN A 149 5.93 24.59 -2.60
CA GLN A 149 5.52 23.92 -3.84
C GLN A 149 6.02 22.50 -3.73
N VAL A 150 5.10 21.58 -3.44
CA VAL A 150 5.41 20.16 -3.40
C VAL A 150 5.60 19.74 -4.85
N ASN A 151 6.83 19.38 -5.24
CA ASN A 151 7.10 18.94 -6.60
C ASN A 151 6.38 17.61 -6.86
N PHE A 152 5.44 17.63 -7.81
CA PHE A 152 4.67 16.46 -8.23
C PHE A 152 5.35 15.65 -9.33
N THR A 153 6.42 16.18 -9.93
CA THR A 153 7.17 15.51 -10.98
C THR A 153 8.16 14.52 -10.38
N CYS A 154 8.13 13.29 -10.89
CA CYS A 154 9.06 12.25 -10.52
C CYS A 154 10.47 12.59 -11.04
N PRO A 155 11.52 12.61 -10.20
CA PRO A 155 12.87 12.92 -10.64
C PRO A 155 13.47 11.86 -11.59
N LEU A 156 12.86 10.67 -11.66
CA LEU A 156 13.27 9.59 -12.56
C LEU A 156 12.61 9.66 -13.94
N THR A 157 11.29 9.82 -13.96
CA THR A 157 10.52 9.74 -15.20
C THR A 157 10.27 11.11 -15.83
N GLN A 158 10.51 12.19 -15.08
CA GLN A 158 10.26 13.57 -15.50
C GLN A 158 8.79 13.82 -15.90
N VAL A 159 7.89 12.96 -15.44
CA VAL A 159 6.44 13.12 -15.53
C VAL A 159 5.84 13.15 -14.14
N GLU A 160 4.60 13.63 -14.04
CA GLU A 160 3.85 13.64 -12.79
C GLU A 160 3.75 12.22 -12.19
N MET A 161 3.95 12.10 -10.88
CA MET A 161 3.87 10.82 -10.17
C MET A 161 2.44 10.28 -10.16
N VAL A 162 2.27 8.98 -10.44
CA VAL A 162 0.96 8.31 -10.35
C VAL A 162 0.81 7.65 -8.99
N ASN A 163 1.83 6.89 -8.57
CA ASN A 163 1.90 6.24 -7.26
C ASN A 163 3.12 6.77 -6.50
N PRO A 164 3.03 7.94 -5.86
CA PRO A 164 4.15 8.51 -5.15
C PRO A 164 4.53 7.68 -3.92
N VAL A 165 5.83 7.40 -3.78
CA VAL A 165 6.44 6.78 -2.59
C VAL A 165 7.50 7.71 -2.02
N LYS A 166 7.57 7.80 -0.69
CA LYS A 166 8.61 8.53 0.05
C LYS A 166 9.68 7.58 0.56
N ASN A 167 10.95 7.92 0.35
CA ASN A 167 12.06 7.20 0.98
C ASN A 167 12.30 7.70 2.41
N LYS A 168 12.12 6.84 3.41
CA LYS A 168 12.22 7.19 4.84
C LYS A 168 13.61 7.67 5.31
N LYS A 169 14.67 7.47 4.52
CA LYS A 169 16.05 7.90 4.86
C LYS A 169 16.38 9.30 4.36
N CYS A 170 15.77 9.74 3.26
CA CYS A 170 16.09 11.02 2.62
C CYS A 170 14.87 11.90 2.32
N ASN A 171 13.67 11.42 2.60
CA ASN A 171 12.38 12.08 2.40
C ASN A 171 12.08 12.53 0.97
N HIS A 172 12.81 12.03 -0.02
CA HIS A 172 12.53 12.25 -1.43
C HIS A 172 11.42 11.34 -1.94
N HIS A 173 10.68 11.85 -2.93
CA HIS A 173 9.52 11.19 -3.52
C HIS A 173 9.82 10.72 -4.95
N TYR A 174 9.24 9.58 -5.31
CA TYR A 174 9.35 8.98 -6.64
C TYR A 174 8.03 8.34 -7.02
N ASP A 175 7.82 8.12 -8.33
CA ASP A 175 6.82 7.16 -8.76
C ASP A 175 7.29 5.72 -8.41
N GLU A 176 6.40 4.95 -7.77
CA GLU A 176 6.66 3.60 -7.26
C GLU A 176 7.17 2.66 -8.36
N GLY A 177 6.48 2.60 -9.50
CA GLY A 177 6.85 1.71 -10.59
C GLY A 177 8.24 2.04 -11.12
N ALA A 178 8.56 3.32 -11.24
CA ALA A 178 9.85 3.80 -11.72
C ALA A 178 11.00 3.45 -10.76
N ILE A 179 10.83 3.70 -9.46
CA ILE A 179 11.90 3.45 -8.49
C ILE A 179 12.12 1.95 -8.26
N LEU A 180 11.06 1.14 -8.23
CA LEU A 180 11.18 -0.31 -8.09
C LEU A 180 11.90 -0.93 -9.29
N ASN A 181 11.60 -0.47 -10.51
CA ASN A 181 12.34 -0.92 -11.70
C ASN A 181 13.82 -0.54 -11.61
N LEU A 182 14.15 0.69 -11.20
CA LEU A 182 15.53 1.12 -11.06
C LEU A 182 16.29 0.26 -10.03
N ILE A 183 15.68 -0.01 -8.87
CA ILE A 183 16.26 -0.88 -7.83
C ILE A 183 16.56 -2.27 -8.42
N LYS A 184 15.60 -2.88 -9.11
CA LYS A 184 15.76 -4.20 -9.75
C LYS A 184 16.88 -4.20 -10.78
N THR A 185 16.94 -3.19 -11.67
CA THR A 185 18.01 -3.07 -12.67
C THR A 185 19.39 -2.94 -12.03
N ARG A 186 19.53 -2.11 -10.98
CA ARG A 186 20.82 -1.94 -10.28
C ARG A 186 21.24 -3.20 -9.55
N HIS A 187 20.30 -3.89 -8.91
CA HIS A 187 20.56 -5.17 -8.25
C HIS A 187 21.07 -6.23 -9.25
N GLY A 188 20.44 -6.34 -10.43
CA GLY A 188 20.91 -7.22 -11.50
C GLY A 188 22.33 -6.89 -12.00
N GLN A 189 22.74 -5.62 -11.91
CA GLN A 189 24.10 -5.16 -12.21
C GLN A 189 25.09 -5.31 -11.05
N LYS A 190 24.68 -5.94 -9.93
CA LYS A 190 25.45 -6.03 -8.67
C LYS A 190 25.86 -4.65 -8.12
N LYS A 191 25.03 -3.62 -8.35
CA LYS A 191 25.25 -2.24 -7.92
C LYS A 191 24.18 -1.80 -6.92
N LYS A 192 24.55 -0.88 -6.02
CA LYS A 192 23.58 -0.21 -5.12
C LYS A 192 22.78 0.83 -5.90
N CYS A 193 21.49 0.93 -5.60
CA CYS A 193 20.64 1.99 -6.15
C CYS A 193 20.90 3.29 -5.38
N ARG A 194 21.34 4.34 -6.07
CA ARG A 194 21.47 5.68 -5.48
C ARG A 194 20.14 6.42 -5.59
N CYS A 195 19.92 7.36 -4.69
CA CYS A 195 18.82 8.30 -4.77
C CYS A 195 18.84 9.05 -6.11
N PRO A 196 17.73 9.05 -6.87
CA PRO A 196 17.61 9.78 -8.13
C PRO A 196 17.71 11.31 -8.02
N VAL A 197 17.37 11.88 -6.86
CA VAL A 197 17.47 13.32 -6.64
C VAL A 197 18.94 13.74 -6.63
N VAL A 198 19.29 14.66 -7.53
CA VAL A 198 20.64 15.19 -7.71
C VAL A 198 21.14 15.79 -6.39
N GLY A 199 22.39 15.48 -6.03
CA GLY A 199 23.01 15.97 -4.79
C GLY A 199 22.61 15.22 -3.52
N CYS A 200 21.68 14.27 -3.58
CA CYS A 200 21.31 13.47 -2.42
C CYS A 200 22.42 12.47 -2.04
N GLY A 201 22.80 12.45 -0.76
CA GLY A 201 23.81 11.54 -0.21
C GLY A 201 23.35 10.08 -0.04
N ASN A 202 22.06 9.78 -0.21
CA ASN A 202 21.54 8.42 -0.02
C ASN A 202 21.97 7.50 -1.19
N ALA A 203 23.04 6.74 -0.96
CA ALA A 203 23.66 5.87 -1.98
C ALA A 203 23.10 4.45 -2.03
N ASN A 204 22.12 4.11 -1.19
CA ASN A 204 21.60 2.74 -1.07
C ASN A 204 20.09 2.74 -0.76
N VAL A 205 19.30 3.14 -1.74
CA VAL A 205 17.85 3.03 -1.73
C VAL A 205 17.46 1.56 -1.85
N LYS A 206 16.68 1.07 -0.89
CA LYS A 206 16.07 -0.26 -0.90
C LYS A 206 14.55 -0.14 -0.96
N GLU A 207 13.91 -1.20 -1.45
CA GLU A 207 12.44 -1.33 -1.44
C GLU A 207 11.87 -1.17 -0.03
N SER A 208 12.53 -1.76 0.98
CA SER A 208 12.17 -1.62 2.39
C SER A 208 12.26 -0.19 2.97
N ASP A 209 12.87 0.75 2.23
CA ASP A 209 12.96 2.15 2.62
C ASP A 209 11.84 3.01 2.02
N LEU A 210 11.06 2.46 1.09
CA LEU A 210 9.98 3.15 0.40
C LEU A 210 8.66 2.95 1.14
N ILE A 211 7.94 4.05 1.33
CA ILE A 211 6.63 4.07 1.98
C ILE A 211 5.69 4.81 1.03
N PRO A 212 4.51 4.25 0.67
CA PRO A 212 3.50 4.97 -0.10
C PRO A 212 3.16 6.32 0.53
N ASP A 213 3.08 7.37 -0.29
CA ASP A 213 2.72 8.71 0.17
C ASP A 213 1.32 9.09 -0.33
N GLN A 214 0.31 8.60 0.39
CA GLN A 214 -1.11 8.81 0.02
C GLN A 214 -1.49 10.29 0.03
N MET A 215 -0.88 11.09 0.91
CA MET A 215 -1.12 12.53 0.96
C MET A 215 -0.60 13.23 -0.30
N LEU A 216 0.61 12.87 -0.76
CA LEU A 216 1.15 13.39 -2.00
C LEU A 216 0.32 12.94 -3.20
N ARG A 217 -0.08 11.67 -3.25
CA ARG A 217 -0.97 11.13 -4.29
C ARG A 217 -2.28 11.94 -4.36
N ARG A 218 -2.87 12.21 -3.19
CA ARG A 218 -4.08 13.03 -3.08
C ARG A 218 -3.89 14.44 -3.59
N LYS A 219 -2.79 15.12 -3.20
CA LYS A 219 -2.47 16.48 -3.68
C LYS A 219 -2.35 16.54 -5.21
N ILE A 220 -1.68 15.55 -5.80
CA ILE A 220 -1.55 15.42 -7.26
C ILE A 220 -2.93 15.26 -7.92
N GLN A 221 -3.76 14.35 -7.41
CA GLN A 221 -5.11 14.14 -7.94
C GLN A 221 -6.01 15.38 -7.78
N SER A 222 -5.90 16.10 -6.67
CA SER A 222 -6.66 17.33 -6.43
C SER A 222 -6.29 18.43 -7.43
N GLN A 223 -5.00 18.64 -7.69
CA GLN A 223 -4.55 19.60 -8.71
C GLN A 223 -5.06 19.24 -10.11
N LYS A 224 -5.02 17.95 -10.47
CA LYS A 224 -5.62 17.46 -11.74
C LYS A 224 -7.12 17.79 -11.83
N ARG A 225 -7.87 17.58 -10.75
CA ARG A 225 -9.31 17.91 -10.69
C ARG A 225 -9.55 19.42 -10.86
N GLN A 226 -8.72 20.27 -10.24
CA GLN A 226 -8.81 21.72 -10.38
C GLN A 226 -8.50 22.19 -11.80
N ASN A 227 -7.40 21.70 -12.39
CA ASN A 227 -7.01 22.04 -13.77
C ASN A 227 -8.02 21.54 -14.82
N SER A 228 -8.78 20.48 -14.52
CA SER A 228 -9.83 19.97 -15.43
C SER A 228 -11.13 20.78 -15.39
N ARG A 229 -11.28 21.70 -14.41
CA ARG A 229 -12.47 22.55 -14.24
C ARG A 229 -12.30 23.95 -14.84
N THR A 230 -11.07 24.32 -15.18
CA THR A 230 -10.69 25.54 -15.92
C THR A 230 -10.57 25.25 -17.40
#